data_AF-A0A2U8P0I4-F1
#
_entry.id   AF-A0A2U8P0I4-F1
#
_cell.length_a   1.000
_cell.length_b   1.000
_cell.length_c   1.000
_cell.angle_alpha   90.00
_cell.angle_beta   90.00
_cell.angle_gamma   90.00
#
_symmetry.space_group_name_H-M   'P 1'
#
loop_
_entity.id
_entity.type
_entity.pdbx_description
1 polymer ?
#
loop_
_entity_poly.entity_id
_entity_poly.type
_entity_poly.pdbx_seq_one_letter_code
_entity_poly.pdbx_strand_id
1 'polypeptide(L)'
;MPGTGKKTRGEKRMTKTGAAKRIEEPTPAAAGQASAGLGEASGSAPHANGAQAANESGASTAAAQAVPPPKTVSQVLGEITWLMTQSPRHKAIPLGDLEWLVMPAILLQQFRIFYKGEQPVGVAFWALADETVAKRIDAGDVRLTPTEWKSGANRKIIDVVAPFGGESEMRDQIEPGKW
;
A
#
# COMPACT_ATOMS: atom_id res chain seq x y z
N MET A 1 -4.45 78.16 -33.55
CA MET A 1 -2.99 78.04 -33.37
C MET A 1 -2.66 76.55 -33.23
N PRO A 2 -1.77 76.02 -34.08
CA PRO A 2 -1.45 74.60 -34.23
C PRO A 2 -0.25 74.19 -33.37
N GLY A 3 -0.02 72.88 -33.22
CA GLY A 3 1.28 72.34 -32.87
C GLY A 3 1.23 70.80 -32.78
N THR A 4 1.54 70.07 -33.86
CA THR A 4 2.87 69.46 -34.13
C THR A 4 3.37 68.53 -33.03
N GLY A 5 3.71 67.27 -33.27
CA GLY A 5 3.86 66.57 -34.54
C GLY A 5 4.42 65.14 -34.39
N LYS A 6 4.60 64.52 -35.57
CA LYS A 6 5.56 63.44 -35.95
C LYS A 6 5.31 62.06 -35.32
N LYS A 7 4.89 61.03 -36.10
CA LYS A 7 5.66 60.21 -37.08
C LYS A 7 7.04 59.81 -36.50
N THR A 8 7.43 58.55 -36.34
CA THR A 8 7.64 57.52 -37.37
C THR A 8 8.03 56.17 -36.74
N ARG A 9 7.45 55.08 -37.28
CA ARG A 9 8.11 53.86 -37.81
C ARG A 9 9.49 53.49 -37.24
N GLY A 10 9.56 52.31 -36.61
CA GLY A 10 10.80 51.65 -36.22
C GLY A 10 10.58 50.14 -36.03
N GLU A 11 10.61 49.43 -37.14
CA GLU A 11 10.64 47.97 -37.27
C GLU A 11 11.86 47.37 -36.55
N LYS A 12 11.66 46.36 -35.70
CA LYS A 12 12.71 45.38 -35.39
C LYS A 12 12.09 44.00 -35.18
N ARG A 13 11.94 43.30 -36.30
CA ARG A 13 12.03 41.85 -36.39
C ARG A 13 13.46 41.47 -36.05
N MET A 14 13.67 40.64 -35.02
CA MET A 14 14.95 39.95 -34.85
C MET A 14 14.71 38.55 -34.30
N THR A 15 14.65 37.63 -35.26
CA THR A 15 14.89 36.20 -35.17
C THR A 15 16.32 35.92 -34.72
N LYS A 16 16.52 34.98 -33.79
CA LYS A 16 17.73 34.15 -33.70
C LYS A 16 17.38 32.94 -32.82
N THR A 17 17.06 31.77 -33.40
CA THR A 17 18.02 30.76 -33.87
C THR A 17 18.98 30.32 -32.76
N GLY A 18 18.66 29.16 -32.17
CA GLY A 18 19.58 28.34 -31.38
C GLY A 18 19.19 26.88 -31.61
N ALA A 19 20.05 26.17 -32.33
CA ALA A 19 19.80 24.88 -32.95
C ALA A 19 19.87 23.70 -31.97
N ALA A 20 19.33 22.58 -32.45
CA ALA A 20 19.23 21.27 -31.83
C ALA A 20 20.54 20.70 -31.28
N LYS A 21 20.42 19.89 -30.23
CA LYS A 21 21.27 18.71 -30.05
C LYS A 21 20.44 17.56 -29.46
N ARG A 22 19.91 16.74 -30.36
CA ARG A 22 19.48 15.37 -30.08
C ARG A 22 20.75 14.59 -29.75
N ILE A 23 20.79 13.97 -28.58
CA ILE A 23 21.82 12.99 -28.20
C ILE A 23 21.06 11.71 -27.89
N GLU A 24 21.44 10.66 -28.61
CA GLU A 24 20.88 9.32 -28.60
C GLU A 24 21.02 8.62 -27.24
N GLU A 25 20.06 7.74 -26.94
CA GLU A 25 20.16 6.73 -25.88
C GLU A 25 21.32 5.76 -26.17
N PRO A 26 22.13 5.39 -25.16
CA PRO A 26 22.87 4.15 -25.21
C PRO A 26 22.10 3.08 -24.44
N THR A 27 21.53 2.11 -25.15
CA THR A 27 21.41 0.75 -24.60
C THR A 27 22.68 0.00 -24.97
N PRO A 28 23.34 -0.64 -24.00
CA PRO A 28 23.70 -2.03 -24.25
C PRO A 28 23.46 -2.94 -23.04
N ALA A 29 22.81 -4.06 -23.36
CA ALA A 29 23.12 -5.43 -22.95
C ALA A 29 23.33 -5.77 -21.46
N ALA A 30 22.43 -6.66 -21.00
CA ALA A 30 22.71 -7.87 -20.24
C ALA A 30 23.92 -7.86 -19.28
N ALA A 31 23.63 -7.74 -17.98
CA ALA A 31 24.51 -8.24 -16.92
C ALA A 31 23.85 -9.48 -16.31
N GLY A 32 24.26 -10.65 -16.80
CA GLY A 32 24.08 -11.91 -16.10
C GLY A 32 24.99 -11.96 -14.87
N GLN A 33 24.48 -12.65 -13.85
CA GLN A 33 25.20 -13.50 -12.91
C GLN A 33 26.53 -13.01 -12.33
N ALA A 34 26.51 -12.68 -11.04
CA ALA A 34 27.64 -12.91 -10.16
C ALA A 34 27.14 -13.25 -8.75
N SER A 35 26.88 -14.56 -8.55
CA SER A 35 26.95 -15.17 -7.23
C SER A 35 28.40 -15.56 -6.97
N ALA A 36 29.02 -14.92 -5.98
CA ALA A 36 30.21 -15.38 -5.23
C ALA A 36 30.47 -14.32 -4.16
N GLY A 37 30.66 -14.61 -2.88
CA GLY A 37 30.82 -15.84 -2.14
C GLY A 37 31.33 -15.42 -0.76
N LEU A 38 30.86 -16.06 0.30
CA LEU A 38 31.50 -15.97 1.61
C LEU A 38 31.74 -17.38 2.11
N GLY A 39 32.95 -17.85 1.82
CA GLY A 39 33.84 -18.58 2.74
C GLY A 39 33.30 -19.81 3.45
N GLU A 40 33.72 -20.97 2.94
CA GLU A 40 33.77 -22.23 3.66
C GLU A 40 34.72 -22.18 4.87
N ALA A 41 34.37 -22.93 5.93
CA ALA A 41 35.33 -23.49 6.86
C ALA A 41 35.04 -24.99 7.03
N SER A 42 35.98 -25.80 6.54
CA SER A 42 36.00 -27.26 6.53
C SER A 42 36.09 -27.89 7.92
N GLY A 43 35.51 -29.09 8.04
CA GLY A 43 35.73 -30.01 9.16
C GLY A 43 35.17 -31.42 8.90
N SER A 44 35.94 -32.21 8.16
CA SER A 44 36.02 -33.67 7.96
C SER A 44 34.97 -34.65 8.56
N ALA A 45 34.52 -35.57 7.71
CA ALA A 45 33.67 -36.77 7.96
C ALA A 45 34.47 -37.97 8.52
N PRO A 46 34.00 -39.25 8.51
CA PRO A 46 32.64 -39.84 8.48
C PRO A 46 32.45 -40.96 9.55
N HIS A 47 31.24 -41.41 9.90
CA HIS A 47 31.02 -42.81 10.33
C HIS A 47 29.57 -43.32 10.11
N ALA A 48 29.51 -44.39 9.31
CA ALA A 48 28.65 -45.59 9.38
C ALA A 48 27.11 -45.51 9.36
N ASN A 49 26.56 -46.19 8.35
CA ASN A 49 25.15 -46.48 8.10
C ASN A 49 24.81 -47.90 8.61
N GLY A 50 23.60 -48.14 9.14
CA GLY A 50 23.15 -49.50 9.46
C GLY A 50 21.85 -49.66 10.26
N ALA A 51 20.73 -49.79 9.53
CA ALA A 51 19.55 -50.64 9.77
C ALA A 51 18.51 -50.35 10.89
N GLN A 52 17.34 -49.87 10.42
CA GLN A 52 15.95 -50.35 10.62
C GLN A 52 15.46 -50.81 12.01
N ALA A 53 14.35 -50.21 12.45
CA ALA A 53 13.16 -50.95 12.87
C ALA A 53 11.89 -50.10 12.68
N ALA A 54 10.86 -50.75 12.15
CA ALA A 54 9.55 -50.20 11.82
C ALA A 54 8.73 -49.81 13.05
N ASN A 55 7.81 -48.86 12.87
CA ASN A 55 6.51 -48.96 13.53
C ASN A 55 5.43 -48.35 12.63
N GLU A 56 4.66 -49.22 11.99
CA GLU A 56 3.33 -48.91 11.49
C GLU A 56 2.43 -48.67 12.70
N SER A 57 1.82 -47.51 12.79
CA SER A 57 0.65 -47.33 13.64
C SER A 57 -0.28 -46.40 12.88
N GLY A 58 -1.28 -47.03 12.26
CA GLY A 58 -2.45 -46.36 11.74
C GLY A 58 -3.11 -45.59 12.89
N ALA A 59 -2.92 -44.27 12.89
CA ALA A 59 -3.82 -43.36 13.53
C ALA A 59 -4.62 -42.72 12.40
N SER A 60 -5.93 -42.98 12.39
CA SER A 60 -6.88 -42.14 11.68
C SER A 60 -6.73 -40.74 12.26
N THR A 61 -5.92 -39.90 11.60
CA THR A 61 -5.85 -38.48 11.90
C THR A 61 -7.15 -37.89 11.39
N ALA A 62 -8.18 -37.92 12.24
CA ALA A 62 -9.29 -36.99 12.12
C ALA A 62 -8.64 -35.62 11.96
N ALA A 63 -8.76 -35.05 10.76
CA ALA A 63 -8.18 -33.76 10.44
C ALA A 63 -8.87 -32.73 11.34
N ALA A 64 -8.25 -32.46 12.49
CA ALA A 64 -8.53 -31.27 13.26
C ALA A 64 -8.31 -30.13 12.29
N GLN A 65 -9.39 -29.44 11.90
CA GLN A 65 -9.31 -28.23 11.12
C GLN A 65 -8.53 -27.24 11.97
N ALA A 66 -7.22 -27.17 11.73
CA ALA A 66 -6.34 -26.25 12.41
C ALA A 66 -6.79 -24.85 12.00
N VAL A 67 -7.30 -24.08 12.97
CA VAL A 67 -7.54 -22.65 12.76
C VAL A 67 -6.20 -22.04 12.33
N PRO A 68 -6.12 -21.40 11.15
CA PRO A 68 -4.86 -20.83 10.70
C PRO A 68 -4.37 -19.79 11.72
N PRO A 69 -3.05 -19.67 11.91
CA PRO A 69 -2.49 -18.71 12.86
C PRO A 69 -2.94 -17.28 12.52
N PRO A 70 -3.13 -16.41 13.52
CA PRO A 70 -3.50 -15.01 13.28
C PRO A 70 -2.44 -14.30 12.44
N LYS A 71 -2.88 -13.41 11.55
CA LYS A 71 -1.96 -12.66 10.68
C LYS A 71 -1.08 -11.72 11.48
N THR A 72 0.18 -11.62 11.09
CA THR A 72 1.11 -10.63 11.66
C THR A 72 0.81 -9.24 11.11
N VAL A 73 1.29 -8.20 11.80
CA VAL A 73 1.21 -6.81 11.32
C VAL A 73 1.82 -6.68 9.91
N SER A 74 2.96 -7.31 9.66
CA SER A 74 3.63 -7.28 8.34
C SER A 74 2.80 -7.93 7.24
N GLN A 75 2.10 -9.04 7.55
CA GLN A 75 1.20 -9.68 6.58
C GLN A 75 0.01 -8.77 6.25
N VAL A 76 -0.64 -8.20 7.28
CA VAL A 76 -1.77 -7.28 7.11
C VAL A 76 -1.36 -6.03 6.31
N LEU A 77 -0.22 -5.42 6.66
CA LEU A 77 0.31 -4.27 5.94
C LEU A 77 0.63 -4.61 4.47
N GLY A 78 1.19 -5.79 4.21
CA GLY A 78 1.48 -6.27 2.86
C GLY A 78 0.21 -6.43 2.02
N GLU A 79 -0.85 -7.03 2.57
CA GLU A 79 -2.13 -7.17 1.88
C GLU A 79 -2.79 -5.83 1.57
N ILE A 80 -2.78 -4.90 2.53
CA ILE A 80 -3.30 -3.54 2.34
C ILE A 80 -2.50 -2.79 1.28
N THR A 81 -1.17 -2.83 1.37
CA THR A 81 -0.28 -2.17 0.41
C THR A 81 -0.53 -2.73 -0.99
N TRP A 82 -0.65 -4.05 -1.12
CA TRP A 82 -0.98 -4.69 -2.38
C TRP A 82 -2.33 -4.18 -2.93
N LEU A 83 -3.41 -4.17 -2.13
CA LEU A 83 -4.70 -3.60 -2.54
C LEU A 83 -4.59 -2.13 -3.01
N MET A 84 -3.78 -1.32 -2.30
CA MET A 84 -3.54 0.07 -2.68
C MET A 84 -2.81 0.19 -4.03
N THR A 85 -1.86 -0.69 -4.34
CA THR A 85 -1.20 -0.72 -5.66
C THR A 85 -2.16 -1.01 -6.81
N GLN A 86 -3.26 -1.73 -6.54
CA GLN A 86 -4.28 -2.05 -7.54
C GLN A 86 -5.30 -0.92 -7.72
N SER A 87 -5.37 0.05 -6.80
CA SER A 87 -6.31 1.17 -6.89
C SER A 87 -5.66 2.38 -7.58
N PRO A 88 -6.22 2.89 -8.69
CA PRO A 88 -5.74 4.12 -9.32
C PRO A 88 -5.70 5.32 -8.38
N ARG A 89 -6.61 5.38 -7.38
CA ARG A 89 -6.69 6.45 -6.38
C ARG A 89 -5.55 6.40 -5.36
N HIS A 90 -5.04 5.20 -5.06
CA HIS A 90 -4.12 4.99 -3.94
C HIS A 90 -2.69 4.62 -4.39
N LYS A 91 -2.50 4.09 -5.60
CA LYS A 91 -1.21 3.54 -6.05
C LYS A 91 -0.04 4.53 -6.08
N ALA A 92 -0.32 5.83 -6.06
CA ALA A 92 0.68 6.89 -6.08
C ALA A 92 0.85 7.60 -4.71
N ILE A 93 0.27 7.05 -3.64
CA ILE A 93 0.45 7.60 -2.30
C ILE A 93 1.93 7.48 -1.87
N PRO A 94 2.54 8.55 -1.30
CA PRO A 94 3.86 8.44 -0.69
C PRO A 94 3.88 7.42 0.44
N LEU A 95 5.00 6.70 0.63
CA LEU A 95 5.10 5.67 1.68
C LEU A 95 4.84 6.23 3.09
N GLY A 96 5.29 7.46 3.38
CA GLY A 96 5.01 8.11 4.66
C GLY A 96 3.53 8.44 4.88
N ASP A 97 2.79 8.76 3.82
CA ASP A 97 1.34 8.99 3.91
C ASP A 97 0.57 7.68 4.02
N LEU A 98 1.04 6.61 3.36
CA LEU A 98 0.52 5.26 3.57
C LEU A 98 0.71 4.84 5.02
N GLU A 99 1.92 4.98 5.57
CA GLU A 99 2.21 4.64 6.96
C GLU A 99 1.30 5.41 7.92
N TRP A 100 1.16 6.72 7.72
CA TRP A 100 0.29 7.59 8.53
C TRP A 100 -1.17 7.15 8.54
N LEU A 101 -1.69 6.70 7.40
CA LEU A 101 -3.07 6.20 7.28
C LEU A 101 -3.23 4.78 7.85
N VAL A 102 -2.33 3.88 7.49
CA VAL A 102 -2.52 2.44 7.66
C VAL A 102 -2.05 1.96 9.03
N MET A 103 -0.94 2.48 9.56
CA MET A 103 -0.38 1.98 10.81
C MET A 103 -1.29 2.20 12.02
N PRO A 104 -1.90 3.39 12.22
CA PRO A 104 -2.85 3.56 13.31
C PRO A 104 -4.06 2.62 13.19
N ALA A 105 -4.56 2.40 11.97
CA ALA A 105 -5.67 1.49 11.73
C ALA A 105 -5.33 0.04 12.12
N ILE A 106 -4.16 -0.46 11.71
CA ILE A 106 -3.71 -1.82 12.03
C ILE A 106 -3.50 -1.97 13.54
N LEU A 107 -2.77 -1.05 14.16
CA LEU A 107 -2.40 -1.13 15.57
C LEU A 107 -3.62 -1.03 16.50
N LEU A 108 -4.65 -0.29 16.09
CA LEU A 108 -5.91 -0.19 16.82
C LEU A 108 -6.94 -1.26 16.41
N GLN A 109 -6.60 -2.13 15.46
CA GLN A 109 -7.53 -3.08 14.83
C GLN A 109 -8.80 -2.41 14.28
N GLN A 110 -8.67 -1.17 13.81
CA GLN A 110 -9.75 -0.37 13.24
C GLN A 110 -9.76 -0.45 11.71
N PHE A 111 -9.70 -1.67 11.20
CA PHE A 111 -9.75 -1.97 9.79
C PHE A 111 -10.45 -3.31 9.54
N ARG A 112 -10.92 -3.51 8.30
CA ARG A 112 -11.45 -4.80 7.85
C ARG A 112 -11.01 -5.05 6.42
N ILE A 113 -10.33 -6.18 6.20
CA ILE A 113 -10.04 -6.67 4.85
C ILE A 113 -11.17 -7.59 4.43
N PHE A 114 -11.65 -7.39 3.20
CA PHE A 114 -12.66 -8.22 2.55
C PHE A 114 -11.97 -9.20 1.63
N TYR A 115 -12.42 -10.45 1.64
CA TYR A 115 -11.82 -11.53 0.86
C TYR A 115 -12.84 -12.19 -0.06
N LYS A 116 -12.36 -12.64 -1.22
CA LYS A 116 -13.04 -13.61 -2.08
C LYS A 116 -12.18 -14.88 -2.11
N GLY A 117 -12.55 -15.86 -1.30
CA GLY A 117 -11.66 -16.99 -0.99
C GLY A 117 -10.46 -16.49 -0.16
N GLU A 118 -9.24 -16.78 -0.61
CA GLU A 118 -8.02 -16.30 0.05
C GLU A 118 -7.52 -14.95 -0.49
N GLN A 119 -8.12 -14.45 -1.59
CA GLN A 119 -7.68 -13.22 -2.23
C GLN A 119 -8.31 -12.00 -1.53
N PRO A 120 -7.49 -11.03 -1.06
CA PRO A 120 -8.02 -9.75 -0.58
C PRO A 120 -8.61 -8.98 -1.77
N VAL A 121 -9.84 -8.48 -1.62
CA VAL A 121 -10.56 -7.73 -2.67
C VAL A 121 -10.86 -6.29 -2.29
N GLY A 122 -10.74 -5.96 -1.01
CA GLY A 122 -10.79 -4.58 -0.54
C GLY A 122 -10.47 -4.46 0.93
N VAL A 123 -10.27 -3.23 1.39
CA VAL A 123 -10.07 -2.91 2.81
C VAL A 123 -10.80 -1.64 3.15
N ALA A 124 -11.37 -1.58 4.35
CA ALA A 124 -11.92 -0.37 4.93
C ALA A 124 -11.23 -0.01 6.24
N PHE A 125 -11.08 1.28 6.49
CA PHE A 125 -10.51 1.84 7.71
C PHE A 125 -11.52 2.73 8.42
N TRP A 126 -11.53 2.69 9.74
CA TRP A 126 -12.36 3.60 10.54
C TRP A 126 -11.61 4.19 11.73
N ALA A 127 -12.07 5.34 12.21
CA ALA A 127 -11.69 5.91 13.48
C ALA A 127 -12.83 5.78 14.48
N LEU A 128 -12.51 5.72 15.77
CA LEU A 128 -13.45 5.97 16.86
C LEU A 128 -13.17 7.37 17.38
N ALA A 129 -13.93 8.32 16.87
CA ALA A 129 -13.70 9.75 17.04
C ALA A 129 -14.59 10.35 18.14
N ASP A 130 -14.11 11.39 18.82
CA ASP A 130 -14.98 12.30 19.56
C ASP A 130 -15.86 13.12 18.60
N GLU A 131 -16.77 13.93 19.12
CA GLU A 131 -17.70 14.71 18.30
C GLU A 131 -16.99 15.77 17.42
N THR A 132 -15.89 16.35 17.89
CA THR A 132 -15.15 17.38 17.17
C THR A 132 -14.42 16.77 15.97
N VAL A 133 -13.69 15.68 16.22
CA VAL A 133 -12.98 14.94 15.17
C VAL A 133 -13.99 14.32 14.19
N ALA A 134 -15.12 13.81 14.67
CA ALA A 134 -16.17 13.26 13.83
C ALA A 134 -16.74 14.29 12.84
N LYS A 135 -17.04 15.52 13.30
CA LYS A 135 -17.51 16.61 12.41
C LYS A 135 -16.48 16.99 11.37
N ARG A 136 -15.19 16.98 11.73
CA ARG A 136 -14.08 17.26 10.80
C ARG A 136 -13.98 16.20 9.70
N ILE A 137 -14.12 14.92 10.07
CA ILE A 137 -14.16 13.81 9.12
C ILE A 137 -15.36 13.94 8.17
N ASP A 138 -16.55 14.28 8.70
CA ASP A 138 -17.75 14.48 7.88
C ASP A 138 -17.60 15.65 6.89
N ALA A 139 -16.77 16.65 7.23
CA ALA A 139 -16.41 17.75 6.35
C ALA A 139 -15.33 17.39 5.31
N GLY A 140 -14.82 16.16 5.32
CA GLY A 140 -13.83 15.63 4.37
C GLY A 140 -12.37 15.73 4.83
N ASP A 141 -12.10 16.27 6.03
CA ASP A 141 -10.74 16.29 6.58
C ASP A 141 -10.47 15.01 7.39
N VAL A 142 -9.88 14.05 6.67
CA VAL A 142 -9.61 12.68 7.12
C VAL A 142 -8.15 12.45 7.56
N ARG A 143 -7.31 13.50 7.62
CA ARG A 143 -5.92 13.35 8.06
C ARG A 143 -5.83 13.41 9.59
N LEU A 144 -5.93 12.26 10.23
CA LEU A 144 -5.96 12.14 11.69
C LEU A 144 -4.57 11.90 12.30
N THR A 145 -4.29 12.51 13.44
CA THR A 145 -3.17 12.12 14.32
C THR A 145 -3.47 10.80 15.03
N PRO A 146 -2.46 10.02 15.49
CA PRO A 146 -2.68 8.74 16.16
C PRO A 146 -3.63 8.80 17.37
N THR A 147 -3.67 9.91 18.10
CA THR A 147 -4.60 10.11 19.22
C THR A 147 -6.04 10.27 18.75
N GLU A 148 -6.26 10.99 17.64
CA GLU A 148 -7.59 11.25 17.10
C GLU A 148 -8.29 9.99 16.60
N TRP A 149 -7.54 8.97 16.15
CA TRP A 149 -8.08 7.67 15.71
C TRP A 149 -8.90 6.94 16.79
N LYS A 150 -8.64 7.23 18.07
CA LYS A 150 -9.29 6.60 19.24
C LYS A 150 -9.77 7.64 20.27
N SER A 151 -10.16 8.82 19.80
CA SER A 151 -10.57 9.96 20.64
C SER A 151 -11.96 9.82 21.27
N GLY A 152 -12.82 8.93 20.77
CA GLY A 152 -14.18 8.79 21.28
C GLY A 152 -14.87 7.50 20.84
N ALA A 153 -16.19 7.56 20.65
CA ALA A 153 -17.03 6.41 20.33
C ALA A 153 -17.70 6.50 18.95
N ASN A 154 -17.60 7.63 18.25
CA ASN A 154 -18.22 7.80 16.94
C ASN A 154 -17.38 7.08 15.89
N ARG A 155 -17.89 5.95 15.39
CA ARG A 155 -17.27 5.25 14.27
C ARG A 155 -17.39 6.07 13.00
N LYS A 156 -16.26 6.46 12.40
CA LYS A 156 -16.20 7.20 11.15
C LYS A 156 -15.30 6.51 10.15
N ILE A 157 -15.81 6.26 8.95
CA ILE A 157 -15.04 5.65 7.86
C ILE A 157 -14.01 6.68 7.37
N ILE A 158 -12.75 6.29 7.35
CA ILE A 158 -11.63 7.15 6.91
C ILE A 158 -11.36 6.93 5.43
N ASP A 159 -11.29 5.67 5.01
CA ASP A 159 -11.07 5.32 3.62
C ASP A 159 -11.56 3.89 3.34
N VAL A 160 -11.90 3.63 2.08
CA VAL A 160 -12.22 2.30 1.54
C VAL A 160 -11.45 2.11 0.25
N VAL A 161 -10.65 1.05 0.19
CA VAL A 161 -9.86 0.66 -0.96
C VAL A 161 -10.54 -0.57 -1.58
N ALA A 162 -11.26 -0.37 -2.69
CA ALA A 162 -11.99 -1.42 -3.40
C ALA A 162 -11.60 -1.44 -4.90
N PRO A 163 -10.35 -1.85 -5.23
CA PRO A 163 -9.81 -1.74 -6.59
C PRO A 163 -10.56 -2.60 -7.63
N PHE A 164 -11.35 -3.56 -7.19
CA PHE A 164 -12.13 -4.46 -8.04
C PHE A 164 -13.65 -4.17 -8.00
N GLY A 165 -14.06 -3.02 -7.45
CA GLY A 165 -15.46 -2.66 -7.21
C GLY A 165 -16.00 -3.19 -5.88
N GLY A 166 -17.30 -2.93 -5.62
CA GLY A 166 -17.97 -3.36 -4.38
C GLY A 166 -17.81 -2.41 -3.19
N GLU A 167 -17.41 -1.16 -3.43
CA GLU A 167 -17.15 -0.19 -2.34
C GLU A 167 -18.39 0.09 -1.49
N SER A 168 -19.55 0.27 -2.12
CA SER A 168 -20.81 0.55 -1.42
C SER A 168 -21.20 -0.59 -0.48
N GLU A 169 -21.08 -1.83 -0.94
CA GLU A 169 -21.38 -3.03 -0.16
C GLU A 169 -20.39 -3.21 1.00
N MET A 170 -19.12 -2.83 0.81
CA MET A 170 -18.14 -2.84 1.89
C MET A 170 -18.43 -1.76 2.94
N ARG A 171 -18.83 -0.56 2.51
CA ARG A 171 -19.24 0.54 3.40
C ARG A 171 -20.46 0.15 4.23
N ASP A 172 -21.46 -0.43 3.60
CA ASP A 172 -22.67 -0.91 4.28
C ASP A 172 -22.37 -1.92 5.40
N GLN A 173 -21.38 -2.79 5.20
CA GLN A 173 -21.00 -3.81 6.19
C GLN A 173 -20.26 -3.26 7.42
N ILE A 174 -19.75 -2.03 7.36
CA ILE A 174 -18.98 -1.40 8.44
C ILE A 174 -19.72 -0.25 9.12
N GLU A 175 -20.90 0.12 8.62
CA GLU A 175 -21.75 1.13 9.24
C GLU A 175 -22.30 0.66 10.60
N PRO A 176 -22.35 1.56 11.61
CA PRO A 176 -22.98 1.25 12.89
C PRO A 176 -24.47 0.88 12.71
N GLY A 177 -24.91 -0.20 13.36
CA GLY A 177 -26.34 -0.56 13.44
C GLY A 177 -26.85 -1.60 12.43
N LYS A 178 -25.97 -2.20 11.62
CA LYS A 178 -26.30 -3.33 10.71
C LYS A 178 -25.88 -4.72 11.24
N TRP A 179 -25.65 -4.87 12.54
CA TRP A 179 -25.31 -6.15 13.18
C TRP A 179 -26.12 -6.42 14.45
#